data_AF-A0A6G6WUS6-F1
#
_entry.id   AF-A0A6G6WUS6-F1
#
_cell.length_a   1.000
_cell.length_b   1.000
_cell.length_c   1.000
_cell.angle_alpha   90.00
_cell.angle_beta   90.00
_cell.angle_gamma   90.00
#
_symmetry.space_group_name_H-M   'P 1'
#
loop_
_entity.id
_entity.type
_entity.pdbx_description
1 polymer ?
#
loop_
_entity_poly.entity_id
_entity_poly.type
_entity_poly.pdbx_seq_one_letter_code
_entity_poly.pdbx_strand_id
1 'polypeptide(L)'
;MKSMAMKVSGNGWLKMLTLAGIVLSAAACKSGGPTLDDLYQPAATHYERHPIIVTKTGAYVKDCGEWPKDLSRTSQNDQYQNFGCAQQSNIAAMVANPQDLIRPRAQTPSDPMRRSKVIDDYRNGTATSAATEEQQQKAKISDIAQ
;
A
#
# COMPACT_ATOMS: atom_id res chain seq x y z
N MET A 1 45.14 58.84 -23.36
CA MET A 1 43.97 58.02 -22.99
C MET A 1 44.45 56.95 -22.01
N LYS A 2 43.94 56.96 -20.77
CA LYS A 2 44.46 56.16 -19.65
C LYS A 2 43.68 54.85 -19.59
N SER A 3 44.23 53.77 -20.13
CA SER A 3 43.63 52.43 -20.03
C SER A 3 43.73 51.92 -18.59
N MET A 4 42.58 51.75 -17.94
CA MET A 4 42.47 51.03 -16.67
C MET A 4 42.57 49.53 -16.95
N ALA A 5 43.64 48.89 -16.46
CA ALA A 5 43.73 47.44 -16.38
C ALA A 5 42.98 46.97 -15.13
N MET A 6 41.88 46.23 -15.34
CA MET A 6 41.08 45.64 -14.28
C MET A 6 41.80 44.39 -13.74
N LYS A 7 42.34 44.48 -12.52
CA LYS A 7 43.10 43.42 -11.87
C LYS A 7 42.12 42.43 -11.21
N VAL A 8 41.87 41.28 -11.84
CA VAL A 8 41.11 40.17 -11.23
C VAL A 8 41.99 39.47 -10.20
N SER A 9 41.62 39.60 -8.92
CA SER A 9 42.31 38.99 -7.78
C SER A 9 41.92 37.51 -7.64
N GLY A 10 42.92 36.62 -7.62
CA GLY A 10 42.81 35.16 -7.70
C GLY A 10 41.97 34.46 -6.63
N ASN A 11 41.53 35.19 -5.60
CA ASN A 11 40.74 34.63 -4.49
C ASN A 11 39.25 35.00 -4.59
N GLY A 12 38.85 35.82 -5.57
CA GLY A 12 37.48 36.29 -5.74
C GLY A 12 36.50 35.20 -6.17
N TRP A 13 36.95 34.25 -6.99
CA TRP A 13 36.09 33.18 -7.51
C TRP A 13 35.70 32.16 -6.42
N LEU A 14 36.61 31.90 -5.46
CA LEU A 14 36.36 31.01 -4.32
C LEU A 14 35.32 31.63 -3.36
N LYS A 15 35.35 32.96 -3.22
CA LYS A 15 34.34 33.71 -2.44
C LYS A 15 32.96 33.72 -3.13
N MET A 16 32.93 33.74 -4.46
CA MET A 16 31.67 33.65 -5.22
C MET A 16 31.04 32.25 -5.14
N LEU A 17 31.85 31.18 -5.20
CA LEU A 17 31.35 29.80 -5.08
C LEU A 17 30.81 29.48 -3.68
N THR A 18 31.45 30.00 -2.62
CA THR A 18 30.98 29.82 -1.24
C THR A 18 29.67 30.57 -0.97
N LEU A 19 29.51 31.78 -1.51
CA LEU A 19 28.24 32.51 -1.44
C LEU A 19 27.11 31.83 -2.23
N ALA A 20 27.39 31.31 -3.43
CA ALA A 20 26.40 30.58 -4.23
C ALA A 20 25.96 29.26 -3.56
N GLY A 21 26.89 28.52 -2.93
CA GLY A 21 26.58 27.28 -2.21
C GLY A 21 25.67 27.49 -1.01
N ILE A 22 25.87 28.57 -0.25
CA ILE A 22 25.05 28.89 0.93
C ILE A 22 23.61 29.27 0.54
N VAL A 23 23.42 30.00 -0.58
CA VAL A 23 22.08 30.37 -1.07
C VAL A 23 21.29 29.13 -1.55
N LEU A 24 21.94 28.14 -2.15
CA LEU A 24 21.26 26.91 -2.57
C LEU A 24 20.79 26.05 -1.39
N SER A 25 21.55 26.01 -0.29
CA SER A 25 21.16 25.23 0.90
C SER A 25 19.95 25.78 1.66
N ALA A 26 19.71 27.09 1.63
CA ALA A 26 18.56 27.70 2.29
C ALA A 26 17.23 27.44 1.55
N ALA A 27 17.28 27.17 0.24
CA ALA A 27 16.09 26.86 -0.57
C ALA A 27 15.67 25.38 -0.51
N ALA A 28 16.50 24.49 0.07
CA ALA A 28 16.20 23.06 0.18
C ALA A 28 15.34 22.68 1.39
N CYS A 29 15.13 23.60 2.34
CA CYS A 29 14.14 23.42 3.40
C CYS A 29 12.74 23.71 2.83
N LYS A 30 12.16 22.75 2.10
CA LYS A 30 10.73 22.76 1.80
C LYS A 30 9.99 22.69 3.14
N SER A 31 9.38 23.78 3.56
CA SER A 31 8.58 23.93 4.78
C SER A 31 7.25 23.14 4.76
N GLY A 32 7.14 22.15 3.89
CA GLY A 32 6.03 21.20 3.90
C GLY A 32 6.44 20.02 4.77
N GLY A 33 5.81 19.87 5.92
CA GLY A 33 5.76 18.59 6.61
C GLY A 33 5.17 17.49 5.68
N PRO A 34 5.06 16.24 6.15
CA PRO A 34 4.37 15.20 5.40
C PRO A 34 3.06 15.76 4.86
N THR A 35 2.89 15.70 3.53
CA THR A 35 1.66 16.16 2.89
C THR A 35 0.51 15.39 3.50
N LEU A 36 -0.54 16.13 3.80
CA LEU A 36 -1.70 15.81 4.60
C LEU A 36 -2.60 14.73 3.95
N ASP A 37 -2.05 13.62 3.47
CA ASP A 37 -2.84 12.44 3.06
C ASP A 37 -3.18 11.53 4.25
N ASP A 38 -2.45 11.65 5.37
CA ASP A 38 -2.71 10.89 6.61
C ASP A 38 -3.84 11.48 7.48
N LEU A 39 -4.33 12.69 7.17
CA LEU A 39 -5.44 13.34 7.89
C LEU A 39 -6.62 13.58 6.94
N TYR A 40 -7.05 12.55 6.21
CA TYR A 40 -8.36 12.56 5.59
C TYR A 40 -9.45 12.51 6.68
N GLN A 41 -9.86 13.69 7.18
CA GLN A 41 -11.05 13.84 8.01
C GLN A 41 -12.27 13.96 7.10
N PRO A 42 -13.18 12.96 7.06
CA PRO A 42 -14.38 13.06 6.27
C PRO A 42 -15.35 14.02 6.97
N ALA A 43 -16.21 14.71 6.20
CA ALA A 43 -17.25 15.56 6.76
C ALA A 43 -18.13 14.74 7.74
N ALA A 44 -18.28 15.26 8.95
CA ALA A 44 -18.72 14.54 10.15
C ALA A 44 -20.19 14.06 10.18
N THR A 45 -20.95 14.16 9.08
CA THR A 45 -22.41 14.03 9.15
C THR A 45 -22.98 12.75 8.57
N HIS A 46 -22.24 11.99 7.75
CA HIS A 46 -22.79 10.79 7.09
C HIS A 46 -21.83 9.61 6.88
N TYR A 47 -20.56 9.73 7.29
CA TYR A 47 -19.58 8.66 7.15
C TYR A 47 -19.08 8.23 8.52
N GLU A 48 -19.85 7.35 9.18
CA GLU A 48 -19.33 6.64 10.34
C GLU A 48 -18.25 5.65 9.87
N ARG A 49 -17.00 5.96 10.22
CA ARG A 49 -15.87 5.08 9.89
C ARG A 49 -15.92 3.86 10.79
N HIS A 50 -15.75 2.70 10.18
CA HIS A 50 -15.65 1.42 10.87
C HIS A 50 -14.23 0.87 10.68
N PRO A 51 -13.23 1.41 11.39
CA PRO A 51 -11.86 0.94 11.26
C PRO A 51 -11.73 -0.51 11.74
N ILE A 52 -10.89 -1.28 11.05
CA ILE A 52 -10.46 -2.58 11.56
C ILE A 52 -9.44 -2.33 12.67
N ILE A 53 -9.77 -2.80 13.88
CA ILE A 53 -8.93 -2.75 15.05
C ILE A 53 -8.06 -4.00 15.05
N VAL A 54 -6.75 -3.80 15.03
CA VAL A 54 -5.77 -4.88 15.02
C VAL A 54 -5.18 -5.04 16.41
N THR A 55 -5.18 -6.27 16.90
CA THR A 55 -4.60 -6.67 18.18
C THR A 55 -3.67 -7.86 17.99
N LYS A 56 -2.99 -8.28 19.08
CA LYS A 56 -2.16 -9.49 19.05
C LYS A 56 -2.97 -10.76 18.79
N THR A 57 -4.25 -10.77 19.14
CA THR A 57 -5.13 -11.94 19.07
C THR A 57 -5.95 -12.02 17.79
N GLY A 58 -6.02 -10.94 17.00
CA GLY A 58 -6.92 -10.89 15.84
C GLY A 58 -7.14 -9.49 15.28
N ALA A 59 -7.91 -9.44 14.20
CA ALA A 59 -8.52 -8.23 13.66
C ALA A 59 -10.03 -8.27 13.93
N TYR A 60 -10.62 -7.15 14.35
CA TYR A 60 -12.06 -7.04 14.56
C TYR A 60 -12.55 -5.62 14.30
N VAL A 61 -13.87 -5.46 14.18
CA VAL A 61 -14.54 -4.16 14.12
C VAL A 61 -15.43 -4.04 15.35
N LYS A 62 -15.79 -2.82 15.75
CA LYS A 62 -16.85 -2.63 16.76
C LYS A 62 -18.17 -3.23 16.26
N ASP A 63 -19.07 -3.57 17.19
CA ASP A 63 -20.38 -4.08 16.83
C ASP A 63 -21.07 -3.13 15.86
N CYS A 64 -21.45 -3.67 14.70
CA CYS A 64 -22.24 -2.94 13.72
C CYS A 64 -23.61 -2.64 14.32
N GLY A 65 -24.14 -1.44 14.05
CA GLY A 65 -25.43 -0.99 14.59
C GLY A 65 -26.63 -1.85 14.16
N GLU A 66 -27.82 -1.29 14.28
CA GLU A 66 -29.06 -2.02 14.00
C GLU A 66 -29.32 -2.21 12.49
N TRP A 67 -30.01 -3.29 12.14
CA TRP A 67 -30.44 -3.63 10.77
C TRP A 67 -31.97 -3.47 10.63
N PRO A 68 -32.50 -2.24 10.59
CA PRO A 68 -33.94 -1.98 10.76
C PRO A 68 -34.82 -2.28 9.54
N LYS A 69 -34.22 -2.45 8.35
CA LYS A 69 -34.91 -2.73 7.07
C LYS A 69 -34.62 -4.15 6.58
N ASP A 70 -35.47 -4.71 5.74
CA ASP A 70 -35.23 -6.03 5.14
C ASP A 70 -34.14 -5.95 4.05
N LEU A 71 -33.08 -6.77 4.17
CA LEU A 71 -31.97 -6.83 3.20
C LEU A 71 -32.38 -7.35 1.81
N SER A 72 -33.49 -8.08 1.72
CA SER A 72 -34.00 -8.59 0.43
C SER A 72 -34.68 -7.50 -0.42
N ARG A 73 -35.06 -6.36 0.19
CA ARG A 73 -35.78 -5.28 -0.49
C ARG A 73 -34.83 -4.24 -1.06
N THR A 74 -34.34 -4.52 -2.28
CA THR A 74 -33.29 -3.75 -2.97
C THR A 74 -33.79 -2.92 -4.16
N SER A 75 -35.09 -2.59 -4.23
CA SER A 75 -35.67 -1.91 -5.41
C SER A 75 -35.06 -0.54 -5.74
N GLN A 76 -34.49 0.15 -4.75
CA GLN A 76 -33.86 1.45 -4.88
C GLN A 76 -32.35 1.36 -5.19
N ASN A 77 -31.76 0.17 -5.09
CA ASN A 77 -30.32 -0.07 -5.29
C ASN A 77 -29.42 0.84 -4.42
N ASP A 78 -29.92 1.24 -3.25
CA ASP A 78 -29.18 2.05 -2.29
C ASP A 78 -28.37 1.18 -1.34
N GLN A 79 -27.27 1.73 -0.81
CA GLN A 79 -26.51 1.06 0.24
C GLN A 79 -27.34 0.95 1.51
N TYR A 80 -27.27 -0.22 2.13
CA TYR A 80 -27.88 -0.45 3.42
C TYR A 80 -27.11 0.25 4.55
N GLN A 81 -27.79 0.60 5.65
CA GLN A 81 -27.27 1.46 6.72
C GLN A 81 -25.89 1.03 7.27
N ASN A 82 -25.68 -0.28 7.52
CA ASN A 82 -24.45 -0.81 8.10
C ASN A 82 -23.51 -1.45 7.07
N PHE A 83 -23.72 -1.22 5.78
CA PHE A 83 -22.96 -1.89 4.73
C PHE A 83 -21.45 -1.74 4.89
N GLY A 84 -20.97 -0.53 5.22
CA GLY A 84 -19.56 -0.27 5.47
C GLY A 84 -19.01 -1.06 6.67
N CYS A 85 -19.74 -1.12 7.79
CA CYS A 85 -19.33 -1.89 8.95
C CYS A 85 -19.25 -3.39 8.67
N ALA A 86 -20.30 -3.94 8.04
CA ALA A 86 -20.34 -5.36 7.72
C ALA A 86 -19.24 -5.77 6.74
N GLN A 87 -18.94 -4.91 5.76
CA GLN A 87 -17.82 -5.15 4.84
C GLN A 87 -16.48 -5.21 5.61
N GLN A 88 -16.24 -4.28 6.53
CA GLN A 88 -15.00 -4.27 7.32
C GLN A 88 -14.92 -5.47 8.27
N SER A 89 -16.06 -5.89 8.85
CA SER A 89 -16.14 -7.09 9.69
C SER A 89 -15.80 -8.36 8.90
N ASN A 90 -16.32 -8.48 7.67
CA ASN A 90 -16.00 -9.59 6.79
C ASN A 90 -14.52 -9.60 6.40
N ILE A 91 -13.93 -8.43 6.09
CA ILE A 91 -12.49 -8.32 5.80
C ILE A 91 -11.70 -8.77 7.04
N ALA A 92 -12.05 -8.28 8.23
CA ALA A 92 -11.37 -8.65 9.47
C ALA A 92 -11.42 -10.17 9.74
N ALA A 93 -12.54 -10.83 9.43
CA ALA A 93 -12.69 -12.28 9.57
C ALA A 93 -11.89 -13.09 8.53
N MET A 94 -11.68 -12.55 7.33
CA MET A 94 -10.92 -13.21 6.26
C MET A 94 -9.41 -13.03 6.38
N VAL A 95 -8.94 -12.05 7.16
CA VAL A 95 -7.52 -11.73 7.29
C VAL A 95 -6.80 -12.83 8.08
N ALA A 96 -5.94 -13.58 7.40
CA ALA A 96 -5.13 -14.63 8.03
C ALA A 96 -4.08 -14.10 9.01
N ASN A 97 -3.46 -12.96 8.70
CA ASN A 97 -2.51 -12.28 9.59
C ASN A 97 -2.92 -10.82 9.83
N PRO A 98 -3.46 -10.49 11.02
CA PRO A 98 -3.89 -9.13 11.35
C PRO A 98 -2.79 -8.07 11.22
N GLN A 99 -1.52 -8.44 11.42
CA GLN A 99 -0.40 -7.49 11.36
C GLN A 99 -0.15 -6.95 9.95
N ASP A 100 -0.61 -7.67 8.92
CA ASP A 100 -0.48 -7.27 7.52
C ASP A 100 -1.32 -6.02 7.20
N LEU A 101 -2.33 -5.70 8.02
CA LEU A 101 -3.14 -4.48 7.90
C LEU A 101 -2.42 -3.22 8.41
N ILE A 102 -1.39 -3.37 9.24
CA ILE A 102 -0.62 -2.23 9.80
C ILE A 102 0.67 -2.02 9.01
N ARG A 103 1.31 -3.11 8.57
CA ARG A 103 2.61 -3.04 7.90
C ARG A 103 2.74 -4.13 6.83
N PRO A 104 3.49 -3.87 5.75
CA PRO A 104 3.90 -4.93 4.85
C PRO A 104 4.81 -5.93 5.58
N ARG A 105 4.72 -7.21 5.19
CA ARG A 105 5.67 -8.23 5.64
C ARG A 105 7.05 -7.99 5.04
N ALA A 106 8.09 -8.44 5.76
CA ALA A 106 9.45 -8.44 5.22
C ALA A 106 9.49 -9.32 3.96
N GLN A 107 9.93 -8.75 2.84
CA GLN A 107 10.09 -9.49 1.60
C GLN A 107 11.42 -10.22 1.59
N THR A 108 11.43 -11.47 1.12
CA THR A 108 12.66 -12.18 0.81
C THR A 108 13.20 -11.70 -0.54
N PRO A 109 14.51 -11.83 -0.80
CA PRO A 109 15.07 -11.55 -2.13
C PRO A 109 14.37 -12.37 -3.22
N SER A 110 14.37 -11.82 -4.44
CA SER A 110 13.92 -12.56 -5.62
C SER A 110 14.81 -13.79 -5.84
N ASP A 111 14.21 -14.91 -6.26
CA ASP A 111 14.92 -16.09 -6.76
C ASP A 111 15.07 -15.99 -8.29
N PRO A 112 16.22 -15.52 -8.82
CA PRO A 112 16.41 -15.37 -10.27
C PRO A 112 16.48 -16.72 -10.97
N MET A 113 17.01 -17.76 -10.32
CA MET A 113 17.19 -19.08 -10.93
C MET A 113 15.86 -19.75 -11.20
N ARG A 114 14.94 -19.68 -10.23
CA ARG A 114 13.58 -20.20 -10.41
C ARG A 114 12.82 -19.44 -11.49
N ARG A 115 12.99 -18.11 -11.58
CA ARG A 115 12.37 -17.30 -12.64
C ARG A 115 12.86 -17.70 -14.03
N SER A 116 14.18 -17.82 -14.21
CA SER A 116 14.75 -18.28 -15.49
C SER A 116 14.23 -19.66 -15.87
N LYS A 117 14.23 -20.60 -14.91
CA LYS A 117 13.73 -21.96 -15.13
C LYS A 117 12.28 -21.98 -15.61
N VAL A 118 11.38 -21.26 -14.93
CA VAL A 118 9.95 -21.21 -15.31
C VAL A 118 9.75 -20.62 -16.71
N ILE A 119 10.57 -19.62 -17.09
CA ILE A 119 10.51 -19.01 -18.42
C ILE A 119 10.96 -20.01 -19.49
N ASP A 120 12.04 -20.76 -19.24
CA ASP A 120 12.54 -21.76 -20.16
C ASP A 120 11.56 -22.94 -20.28
N ASP A 121 10.98 -23.37 -19.17
CA ASP A 121 9.96 -24.41 -19.13
C ASP A 121 8.72 -24.00 -19.95
N TYR A 122 8.29 -22.73 -19.84
CA TYR A 122 7.21 -22.15 -20.64
C TYR A 122 7.54 -22.14 -22.14
N ARG A 123 8.75 -21.72 -22.52
CA ARG A 123 9.20 -21.71 -23.93
C ARG A 123 9.25 -23.09 -24.55
N ASN A 124 9.59 -24.10 -23.76
CA ASN A 124 9.69 -25.49 -24.20
C ASN A 124 8.35 -26.25 -24.10
N GLY A 125 7.26 -25.59 -23.69
CA GLY A 125 5.95 -26.22 -23.56
C GLY A 125 5.84 -27.23 -22.40
N THR A 126 6.73 -27.15 -21.42
CA THR A 126 6.70 -27.98 -20.22
C THR A 126 5.88 -27.32 -19.11
N ALA A 127 5.34 -28.13 -18.19
CA ALA A 127 4.48 -27.65 -17.11
C ALA A 127 5.27 -26.75 -16.14
N THR A 128 4.72 -25.58 -15.83
CA THR A 128 5.32 -24.58 -14.91
C THR A 128 4.73 -24.64 -13.50
N SER A 129 3.67 -25.40 -13.29
CA SER A 129 3.04 -25.68 -12.00
C SER A 129 3.91 -26.60 -11.14
N ALA A 130 3.71 -26.56 -9.83
CA ALA A 130 4.30 -27.58 -8.96
C ALA A 130 3.61 -28.92 -9.19
N ALA A 131 4.36 -30.04 -9.16
CA ALA A 131 3.79 -31.38 -9.32
C ALA A 131 2.67 -31.67 -8.29
N THR A 132 2.73 -31.07 -7.10
CA THR A 132 1.70 -31.17 -6.06
C THR A 132 0.41 -30.44 -6.43
N GLU A 133 0.48 -29.33 -7.20
CA GLU A 133 -0.71 -28.58 -7.65
C GLU A 133 -1.51 -29.38 -8.68
N GLU A 134 -0.83 -30.13 -9.56
CA GLU A 134 -1.49 -31.04 -10.51
C GLU A 134 -2.24 -32.18 -9.79
N GLN A 135 -1.74 -32.64 -8.65
CA GLN A 135 -2.42 -33.67 -7.84
C GLN A 135 -3.65 -33.11 -7.12
N GLN A 136 -3.57 -31.89 -6.61
CA GLN A 136 -4.72 -31.22 -5.96
C GLN A 136 -5.83 -30.89 -6.96
N GLN A 137 -5.50 -30.55 -8.20
CA GLN A 137 -6.49 -30.32 -9.26
C GLN A 137 -7.19 -31.60 -9.74
N LYS A 138 -6.56 -32.76 -9.53
CA LYS A 138 -7.14 -34.07 -9.83
C LYS A 138 -7.96 -34.66 -8.67
N ALA A 139 -7.94 -34.04 -7.49
CA ALA A 139 -8.78 -34.45 -6.37
C ALA A 139 -10.26 -34.25 -6.73
N LYS A 140 -11.03 -35.33 -6.75
CA LYS A 140 -12.46 -35.26 -7.06
C LYS A 140 -13.23 -34.90 -5.79
N ILE A 141 -14.31 -34.15 -5.93
CA ILE A 141 -15.21 -33.80 -4.82
C ILE A 141 -15.76 -35.07 -4.13
N SER A 142 -15.84 -36.20 -4.85
CA SER A 142 -16.19 -37.51 -4.31
C SER A 142 -15.24 -38.05 -3.24
N ASP A 143 -14.01 -37.56 -3.17
CA ASP A 143 -12.96 -38.11 -2.31
C ASP A 143 -12.88 -37.38 -0.96
N ILE A 144 -13.59 -36.26 -0.82
CA ILE A 144 -13.60 -35.39 0.38
C ILE A 144 -14.80 -35.70 1.28
N ALA A 145 -15.82 -36.40 0.76
CA ALA A 145 -16.99 -36.81 1.52
C ALA A 145 -16.78 -38.20 2.15
N GLN A 146 -16.05 -38.26 3.27
CA GLN A 146 -16.07 -39.37 4.22
C GLN A 146 -16.23 -38.85 5.65
#